data_AF-A0A963RU63-F1
#
_entry.id   AF-A0A963RU63-F1
#
_cell.length_a   1.000
_cell.length_b   1.000
_cell.length_c   1.000
_cell.angle_alpha   90.00
_cell.angle_beta   90.00
_cell.angle_gamma   90.00
#
_symmetry.space_group_name_H-M   'P 1'
#
loop_
_entity.id
_entity.type
_entity.pdbx_description
1 polymer ?
#
loop_
_entity_poly.entity_id
_entity_poly.type
_entity_poly.pdbx_seq_one_letter_code
_entity_poly.pdbx_strand_id
1 'polypeptide(L)'
;MLMMLAGALIRQFFVQRHGWHLGRAANPWPYAAVGVAVILGVIAWMKPAPVVQAAVPTKVDYAALQPVVAQRCYMCHGEAVQMKGIRLDSQEGLTAHAQQVYQQVVVAKLMPLNNATGITDTERAMFATWF
;
A
#
# COMPACT_ATOMS: atom_id res chain seq x y z
N MET A 1 -5.41 15.77 11.96
CA MET A 1 -4.95 16.96 12.71
C MET A 1 -3.54 17.42 12.32
N LEU A 2 -2.51 16.58 12.42
CA LEU A 2 -1.10 16.96 12.15
C LEU A 2 -0.86 17.54 10.74
N MET A 3 -1.51 16.99 9.72
CA MET A 3 -1.41 17.51 8.34
C MET A 3 -2.00 18.92 8.18
N MET A 4 -3.03 19.27 8.97
CA MET A 4 -3.59 20.63 8.95
C MET A 4 -2.70 21.64 9.67
N LEU A 5 -2.08 21.22 10.78
CA LEU A 5 -1.10 22.03 11.50
C LEU A 5 0.13 22.33 10.63
N ALA A 6 0.62 21.34 9.88
CA ALA A 6 1.71 21.51 8.94
C ALA A 6 1.38 22.55 7.85
N GLY A 7 0.18 22.47 7.27
CA GLY A 7 -0.28 23.45 6.28
C GLY A 7 -0.38 24.87 6.83
N ALA A 8 -0.86 25.04 8.07
CA ALA A 8 -0.95 26.34 8.72
C ALA A 8 0.43 26.97 8.99
N LEU A 9 1.40 26.17 9.45
CA LEU A 9 2.76 26.63 9.74
C LEU A 9 3.55 27.01 8.47
N ILE A 10 3.35 26.31 7.36
CA ILE A 10 3.95 26.65 6.06
C ILE A 10 3.44 28.02 5.58
N ARG A 11 2.13 28.27 5.66
CA ARG A 11 1.55 29.59 5.33
C ARG A 11 2.12 30.70 6.23
N GLN A 12 2.24 30.43 7.53
CA GLN A 12 2.78 31.39 8.49
C GLN A 12 4.24 31.76 8.19
N PHE A 13 5.05 30.80 7.75
CA PHE A 13 6.43 31.06 7.31
C PHE A 13 6.50 32.04 6.13
N PHE A 14 5.66 31.86 5.10
CA PHE A 14 5.65 32.75 3.94
C PHE A 14 5.14 34.17 4.28
N VAL A 15 4.14 34.29 5.16
CA VAL A 15 3.63 35.59 5.64
C VAL A 15 4.71 36.34 6.45
N GLN A 16 5.36 35.67 7.40
CA GLN A 16 6.45 36.26 8.19
C GLN A 16 7.68 36.58 7.32
N ARG A 17 8.00 35.75 6.32
CA ARG A 17 9.10 36.02 5.37
C ARG A 17 8.83 37.25 4.50
N HIS A 18 7.60 37.43 4.04
CA HIS A 18 7.20 38.63 3.30
C HIS A 18 7.24 39.88 4.20
N GLY A 19 6.78 39.76 5.46
CA GLY A 19 6.91 40.81 6.48
C GLY A 19 8.35 41.17 6.81
N TRP A 20 9.27 40.19 6.83
CA TRP A 20 10.70 40.39 7.06
C TRP A 20 11.38 41.16 5.93
N HIS A 21 11.07 40.83 4.67
CA HIS A 21 11.56 41.59 3.51
C HIS A 21 11.03 43.02 3.45
N LEU A 22 9.89 43.30 4.10
CA LEU A 22 9.29 44.63 4.22
C LEU A 22 9.65 45.36 5.53
N GLY A 23 10.57 44.81 6.34
CA GLY A 23 11.02 45.40 7.60
C GLY A 23 9.96 45.44 8.72
N ARG A 24 8.86 44.70 8.59
CA ARG A 24 7.70 44.70 9.50
C ARG A 24 7.63 43.51 10.45
N ALA A 25 8.51 42.53 10.31
CA ALA A 25 8.50 41.29 11.09
C ALA A 25 9.92 40.89 11.52
N ALA A 26 10.01 39.91 12.43
CA ALA A 26 11.26 39.30 12.89
C ALA A 26 11.67 38.09 12.01
N ASN A 27 12.93 37.64 12.15
CA ASN A 27 13.56 36.69 11.22
C ASN A 27 12.76 35.37 11.16
N PRO A 28 12.38 34.89 9.96
CA PRO A 28 11.52 33.70 9.81
C PRO A 28 12.22 32.35 10.05
N TRP A 29 13.55 32.35 10.26
CA TRP A 29 14.37 31.15 10.48
C TRP A 29 13.84 30.12 11.51
N PRO A 30 13.35 30.49 12.71
CA PRO A 30 12.82 29.54 13.68
C PRO A 30 11.61 28.75 13.17
N TYR A 31 10.75 29.34 12.33
CA TYR A 31 9.62 28.61 11.73
C TYR A 31 10.06 27.56 10.71
N ALA A 32 11.12 27.83 9.94
CA ALA A 32 11.72 26.85 9.04
C ALA A 32 12.35 25.69 9.82
N ALA A 33 13.08 25.99 10.90
CA ALA A 33 13.70 24.97 11.75
C ALA A 33 12.65 24.05 12.40
N VAL A 34 11.55 24.60 12.91
CA VAL A 34 10.44 23.81 13.48
C VAL A 34 9.77 22.95 12.41
N GLY A 35 9.52 23.49 11.21
CA GLY A 35 8.94 22.72 10.10
C GLY A 35 9.79 21.51 9.70
N VAL A 36 11.10 21.69 9.59
CA VAL A 36 12.05 20.59 9.27
C VAL A 36 12.10 19.56 10.39
N ALA A 37 12.14 19.99 11.66
CA ALA A 37 12.16 19.09 12.81
C ALA A 37 10.90 18.21 12.88
N VAL A 38 9.72 18.77 12.57
CA VAL A 38 8.47 18.00 12.53
C VAL A 38 8.48 16.96 11.42
N ILE A 39 8.96 17.30 10.22
CA ILE A 39 9.06 16.35 9.09
C ILE A 39 9.99 15.19 9.45
N LEU A 40 11.18 15.49 9.98
CA LEU A 40 12.14 14.46 10.39
C LEU A 40 11.59 13.58 11.51
N GLY A 41 10.86 14.16 12.46
CA GLY A 41 10.17 13.42 13.52
C GLY A 41 9.12 12.44 12.98
N VAL A 42 8.31 12.85 12.00
CA VAL A 42 7.32 11.98 11.35
C VAL A 42 7.98 10.85 10.56
N ILE A 43 9.06 11.13 9.83
CA ILE A 43 9.80 10.11 9.08
C ILE A 43 10.40 9.07 10.04
N ALA A 44 11.02 9.51 11.14
CA ALA A 44 11.55 8.62 12.17
C ALA A 44 10.45 7.81 12.87
N TRP A 45 9.24 8.36 12.96
CA TRP A 45 8.06 7.68 13.53
C TRP A 45 7.46 6.64 12.58
N MET A 46 7.52 6.85 11.26
CA MET A 46 7.01 5.94 10.23
C MET A 46 7.89 4.69 10.01
N LYS A 47 8.59 4.20 11.05
CA LYS A 47 9.34 2.94 10.94
C LYS A 47 8.34 1.79 10.73
N PRO A 48 8.42 1.05 9.61
CA PRO A 48 7.53 -0.07 9.36
C PRO A 48 7.74 -1.13 10.44
N ALA A 49 6.63 -1.67 10.96
CA ALA A 49 6.70 -2.79 11.89
C ALA A 49 7.37 -4.00 11.21
N PRO A 50 8.21 -4.76 11.94
CA PRO A 50 8.79 -5.98 11.41
C PRO A 50 7.65 -6.96 11.08
N VAL A 51 7.53 -7.30 9.80
CA VAL A 51 6.62 -8.35 9.33
C VAL A 51 7.27 -9.69 9.61
N VAL A 52 6.64 -10.50 10.46
CA VAL A 52 7.02 -11.91 10.65
C VAL A 52 6.54 -12.67 9.41
N GLN A 53 7.47 -13.11 8.56
CA GLN A 53 7.15 -14.05 7.50
C GLN A 53 6.76 -15.39 8.11
N ALA A 54 5.51 -15.79 7.93
CA ALA A 54 5.08 -17.16 8.18
C ALA A 54 5.84 -18.11 7.23
N ALA A 55 6.07 -19.34 7.67
CA ALA A 55 6.73 -20.37 6.87
C ALA A 55 5.87 -20.73 5.65
N VAL A 56 6.22 -20.17 4.49
CA VAL A 56 5.66 -20.55 3.20
C VAL A 56 6.49 -21.71 2.65
N PRO A 57 5.89 -22.77 2.08
CA PRO A 57 6.63 -23.85 1.45
C PRO A 57 7.56 -23.30 0.35
N THR A 58 8.75 -23.89 0.22
CA THR A 58 9.81 -23.45 -0.72
C THR A 58 9.42 -23.53 -2.19
N LYS A 59 8.34 -24.27 -2.51
CA LYS A 59 7.72 -24.33 -3.83
C LYS A 59 6.21 -24.41 -3.63
N VAL A 60 5.49 -23.50 -4.26
CA VAL A 60 4.02 -23.53 -4.34
C VAL A 60 3.66 -23.91 -5.77
N ASP A 61 2.83 -24.93 -5.93
CA ASP A 61 2.26 -25.31 -7.22
C ASP A 61 0.80 -24.85 -7.33
N TYR A 62 0.20 -25.05 -8.50
CA TYR A 62 -1.20 -24.69 -8.72
C TYR A 62 -2.14 -25.43 -7.76
N ALA A 63 -1.87 -26.70 -7.45
CA ALA A 63 -2.69 -27.51 -6.56
C ALA A 63 -2.75 -26.92 -5.14
N ALA A 64 -1.62 -26.42 -4.63
CA ALA A 64 -1.56 -25.73 -3.34
C ALA A 64 -2.23 -24.35 -3.36
N LEU A 65 -2.21 -23.65 -4.49
CA LEU A 65 -2.76 -22.29 -4.62
C LEU A 65 -4.26 -22.27 -4.93
N GLN A 66 -4.76 -23.26 -5.68
CA GLN A 66 -6.15 -23.37 -6.12
C GLN A 66 -7.20 -23.17 -5.01
N PRO A 67 -7.09 -23.79 -3.81
CA PRO A 67 -8.09 -23.58 -2.77
C PRO A 67 -8.14 -22.13 -2.27
N VAL A 68 -6.99 -21.43 -2.27
CA VAL A 68 -6.92 -20.01 -1.92
C VAL A 68 -7.59 -19.17 -3.00
N VAL A 69 -7.32 -19.44 -4.28
CA VAL A 69 -7.98 -18.72 -5.39
C VAL A 69 -9.49 -18.97 -5.37
N ALA A 70 -9.92 -20.19 -5.09
CA ALA A 70 -11.33 -20.56 -4.99
C ALA A 70 -12.06 -19.77 -3.89
N GLN A 71 -11.44 -19.67 -2.71
CA GLN A 71 -12.05 -18.98 -1.56
C GLN A 71 -11.97 -17.46 -1.67
N ARG A 72 -10.91 -16.92 -2.28
CA ARG A 72 -10.61 -15.47 -2.26
C ARG A 72 -10.98 -14.73 -3.55
N CYS A 73 -11.01 -15.43 -4.70
CA CYS A 73 -11.08 -14.78 -6.01
C CYS A 73 -12.32 -15.17 -6.84
N TYR A 74 -12.84 -16.40 -6.72
CA TYR A 74 -13.90 -16.90 -7.62
C TYR A 74 -15.21 -16.13 -7.53
N MET A 75 -15.47 -15.45 -6.40
CA MET A 75 -16.65 -14.60 -6.23
C MET A 75 -16.74 -13.50 -7.31
N CYS A 76 -15.61 -13.01 -7.81
CA CYS A 76 -15.54 -11.94 -8.80
C CYS A 76 -14.78 -12.32 -10.08
N HIS A 77 -14.03 -13.41 -10.06
CA HIS A 77 -13.17 -13.88 -11.15
C HIS A 77 -13.36 -15.38 -11.42
N GLY A 78 -14.56 -15.91 -11.19
CA GLY A 78 -14.92 -17.30 -11.47
C GLY A 78 -15.73 -17.43 -12.77
N GLU A 79 -16.27 -18.62 -12.99
CA GLU A 79 -17.06 -18.91 -14.20
C GLU A 79 -18.27 -17.98 -14.36
N ALA A 80 -19.02 -17.77 -13.28
CA ALA A 80 -20.25 -16.98 -13.26
C ALA A 80 -19.99 -15.47 -13.34
N VAL A 81 -18.84 -15.00 -12.85
CA VAL A 81 -18.50 -13.56 -12.78
C VAL A 81 -17.04 -13.39 -13.16
N GLN A 82 -16.79 -12.71 -14.27
CA GLN A 82 -15.45 -12.45 -14.81
C GLN A 82 -15.18 -10.95 -14.84
N MET A 83 -14.90 -10.38 -13.67
CA MET A 83 -14.62 -8.94 -13.57
C MET A 83 -13.42 -8.57 -14.43
N LYS A 84 -13.59 -7.55 -15.27
CA LYS A 84 -12.63 -7.13 -16.30
C LYS A 84 -12.26 -8.23 -17.31
N GLY A 85 -13.12 -9.24 -17.48
CA GLY A 85 -12.87 -10.37 -18.38
C GLY A 85 -11.78 -11.34 -17.89
N ILE A 86 -11.43 -11.29 -16.60
CA ILE A 86 -10.42 -12.17 -16.01
C ILE A 86 -11.12 -13.35 -15.33
N ARG A 87 -10.77 -14.56 -15.78
CA ARG A 87 -11.23 -15.84 -15.24
C ARG A 87 -10.05 -16.54 -14.54
N LEU A 88 -10.22 -16.88 -13.25
CA LEU A 88 -9.19 -17.50 -12.41
C LEU A 88 -9.59 -18.89 -11.89
N ASP A 89 -10.74 -19.43 -12.32
CA ASP A 89 -11.20 -20.78 -11.92
C ASP A 89 -10.51 -21.94 -12.64
N SER A 90 -9.73 -21.65 -13.68
CA SER A 90 -8.90 -22.62 -14.38
C SER A 90 -7.41 -22.32 -14.21
N GLN A 91 -6.59 -23.36 -14.36
CA GLN A 91 -5.14 -23.23 -14.30
C GLN A 91 -4.62 -22.36 -15.45
N GLU A 92 -5.18 -22.53 -16.64
CA GLU A 92 -4.82 -21.77 -17.82
C GLU A 92 -5.15 -20.28 -17.63
N GLY A 93 -6.32 -19.98 -17.07
CA GLY A 93 -6.75 -18.60 -16.79
C GLY A 93 -5.84 -17.93 -15.74
N LEU A 94 -5.56 -18.62 -14.63
CA LEU A 94 -4.66 -18.11 -13.61
C LEU A 94 -3.24 -17.88 -14.16
N THR A 95 -2.72 -18.80 -14.99
CA THR A 95 -1.38 -18.71 -15.58
C THR A 95 -1.30 -17.59 -16.61
N ALA A 96 -2.31 -17.45 -17.48
CA ALA A 96 -2.37 -16.38 -18.48
C ALA A 96 -2.39 -14.99 -17.84
N HIS A 97 -2.95 -14.87 -16.62
CA HIS A 97 -3.04 -13.62 -15.88
C HIS A 97 -2.06 -13.54 -14.69
N ALA A 98 -1.06 -14.43 -14.60
CA ALA A 98 -0.19 -14.57 -13.43
C ALA A 98 0.50 -13.26 -13.03
N GLN A 99 1.05 -12.51 -13.99
CA GLN A 99 1.66 -11.20 -13.74
C GLN A 99 0.65 -10.20 -13.16
N GLN A 100 -0.56 -10.15 -13.71
CA GLN A 100 -1.60 -9.24 -13.24
C GLN A 100 -2.05 -9.61 -11.83
N VAL A 101 -2.22 -10.90 -11.55
CA VAL A 101 -2.55 -11.41 -10.22
C VAL A 101 -1.44 -11.05 -9.22
N TYR A 102 -0.17 -11.27 -9.56
CA TYR A 102 0.96 -10.89 -8.70
C TYR A 102 0.96 -9.39 -8.39
N GLN A 103 0.78 -8.54 -9.40
CA GLN A 103 0.74 -7.09 -9.19
C GLN A 103 -0.43 -6.65 -8.31
N GLN A 104 -1.62 -7.24 -8.47
CA GLN A 104 -2.81 -6.83 -7.71
C GLN A 104 -2.88 -7.44 -6.31
N VAL A 105 -2.43 -8.68 -6.14
CA VAL A 105 -2.54 -9.45 -4.89
C VAL A 105 -1.29 -9.32 -4.03
N VAL A 106 -0.09 -9.33 -4.60
CA VAL A 106 1.15 -9.28 -3.82
C VAL A 106 1.66 -7.86 -3.67
N VAL A 107 1.83 -7.14 -4.79
CA VAL A 107 2.47 -5.83 -4.80
C VAL A 107 1.53 -4.74 -4.31
N ALA A 108 0.40 -4.56 -5.00
CA ALA A 108 -0.54 -3.48 -4.71
C ALA A 108 -1.50 -3.83 -3.56
N LYS A 109 -1.68 -5.12 -3.26
CA LYS A 109 -2.63 -5.65 -2.26
C LYS A 109 -4.06 -5.11 -2.43
N LEU A 110 -4.45 -4.75 -3.65
CA LEU A 110 -5.76 -4.17 -3.97
C LEU A 110 -6.85 -5.23 -4.11
N MET A 111 -6.46 -6.45 -4.50
CA MET A 111 -7.36 -7.58 -4.61
C MET A 111 -7.14 -8.55 -3.45
N PRO A 112 -8.20 -9.14 -2.89
CA PRO A 112 -9.63 -8.87 -3.11
C PRO A 112 -9.99 -7.42 -2.72
N LEU A 113 -10.97 -6.82 -3.39
CA LEU A 113 -11.35 -5.43 -3.18
C LEU A 113 -11.59 -5.14 -1.69
N ASN A 114 -10.85 -4.18 -1.13
CA ASN A 114 -10.87 -3.83 0.29
C ASN A 114 -10.71 -5.04 1.24
N ASN A 115 -9.97 -6.06 0.80
CA ASN A 115 -9.81 -7.34 1.47
C ASN A 115 -11.14 -8.01 1.87
N ALA A 116 -12.18 -7.91 1.04
CA ALA A 116 -13.52 -8.40 1.36
C ALA A 116 -13.60 -9.89 1.72
N THR A 117 -12.71 -10.73 1.17
CA THR A 117 -12.67 -12.18 1.48
C THR A 117 -11.65 -12.54 2.56
N GLY A 118 -10.99 -11.56 3.19
CA GLY A 118 -10.04 -11.79 4.27
C GLY A 118 -8.78 -12.56 3.87
N ILE A 119 -8.19 -12.28 2.70
CA ILE A 119 -6.89 -12.87 2.33
C ILE A 119 -5.81 -12.37 3.30
N THR A 120 -4.99 -13.29 3.76
CA THR A 120 -3.90 -13.10 4.71
C THR A 120 -2.58 -12.78 4.00
N ASP A 121 -1.62 -12.20 4.71
CA ASP A 121 -0.28 -11.97 4.15
C ASP A 121 0.45 -13.29 3.84
N THR A 122 0.17 -14.36 4.59
CA THR A 122 0.69 -15.71 4.31
C THR A 122 0.16 -16.24 2.97
N GLU A 123 -1.14 -16.12 2.73
CA GLU A 123 -1.73 -16.50 1.43
C GLU A 123 -1.14 -15.65 0.30
N ARG A 124 -0.99 -14.33 0.48
CA ARG A 124 -0.31 -13.46 -0.51
C ARG A 124 1.13 -13.89 -0.77
N ALA A 125 1.85 -14.35 0.25
CA ALA A 125 3.20 -14.87 0.09
C ALA A 125 3.24 -16.20 -0.69
N MET A 126 2.17 -17.00 -0.65
CA MET A 126 2.04 -18.16 -1.54
C MET A 126 1.94 -17.74 -3.01
N PHE A 127 1.18 -16.70 -3.33
CA PHE A 127 1.15 -16.13 -4.69
C PHE A 127 2.52 -15.60 -5.12
N ALA A 128 3.28 -14.99 -4.19
CA ALA A 128 4.62 -14.51 -4.47
C ALA A 128 5.64 -15.63 -4.73
N THR A 129 5.41 -16.81 -4.15
CA THR A 129 6.27 -17.99 -4.32
C THR A 129 5.90 -18.80 -5.56
N TRP A 130 4.64 -18.72 -6.00
CA TRP A 130 4.13 -19.39 -7.19
C TRP A 130 4.44 -18.65 -8.50
N PHE A 131 4.41 -17.31 -8.48
CA PHE A 131 4.68 -16.44 -9.63
C PHE A 131 6.17 -16.47 -10.02
#